data_AF-A0A6N6PSB6-F1
#
_entry.id   AF-A0A6N6PSB6-F1
#
_cell.length_a   1.000
_cell.length_b   1.000
_cell.length_c   1.000
_cell.angle_alpha   90.00
_cell.angle_beta   90.00
_cell.angle_gamma   90.00
#
_symmetry.space_group_name_H-M   'P 1'
#
loop_
_entity.id
_entity.type
_entity.pdbx_description
1 polymer ?
#
loop_
_entity_poly.entity_id
_entity_poly.type
_entity_poly.pdbx_seq_one_letter_code
_entity_poly.pdbx_strand_id
1 'polypeptide(L)'
;MSSSVKNIIIITSCLIVVAISATWIYWREFKMPQHDVALHQRVGEIMAEQTARVAGPKGKIVLIAIPIGGMPELKTQLEAFRSALKKLGSYELREYEMDTKDQDKYGVGSGLSGRRYVRTVNKNLDAAAVVSFVGAPSMKDEDIAELQKVPKFVAEARAVDNLPKLFKKELISVAVASRFNFPAPGPIQAKTPQERFEKRYQIVSAASVASLPKPE
;
A
#
# COMPACT_ATOMS: atom_id res chain seq x y z
N MET A 1 45.39 16.58 43.29
CA MET A 1 45.07 15.82 42.06
C MET A 1 46.04 16.26 40.97
N SER A 2 46.94 15.38 40.48
CA SER A 2 47.98 15.75 39.51
C SER A 2 47.37 16.14 38.16
N SER A 3 48.07 16.96 37.37
CA SER A 3 47.58 17.41 36.05
C SER A 3 47.27 16.24 35.13
N SER A 4 48.01 15.13 35.25
CA SER A 4 47.78 13.90 34.49
C SER A 4 46.42 13.26 34.76
N VAL A 5 45.97 13.23 36.04
CA VAL A 5 44.65 12.66 36.39
C VAL A 5 43.52 13.53 35.83
N LYS A 6 43.68 14.87 35.84
CA LYS A 6 42.69 15.78 35.23
C LYS A 6 42.60 15.58 33.72
N ASN A 7 43.74 15.43 33.03
CA ASN A 7 43.77 15.23 31.59
C ASN A 7 43.18 13.88 31.18
N ILE A 8 43.42 12.81 31.95
CA ILE A 8 42.81 11.50 31.70
C ILE A 8 41.29 11.59 31.83
N ILE A 9 40.77 12.21 32.89
CA ILE A 9 39.33 12.38 33.08
C ILE A 9 38.71 13.18 31.93
N ILE A 10 39.35 14.26 31.49
CA ILE A 10 38.88 15.07 30.37
C ILE A 10 38.84 14.24 29.08
N ILE A 11 39.93 13.53 28.74
CA ILE A 11 40.01 12.70 27.53
C ILE A 11 38.94 11.61 27.55
N THR A 12 38.79 10.90 28.67
CA THR A 12 37.76 9.86 28.82
C THR A 12 36.37 10.45 28.68
N SER A 13 36.09 11.62 29.26
CA SER A 13 34.79 12.27 29.14
C SER A 13 34.48 12.67 27.69
N CYS A 14 35.45 13.21 26.95
CA CYS A 14 35.28 13.55 25.55
C CYS A 14 35.00 12.31 24.69
N LEU A 15 35.73 11.21 24.91
CA LEU A 15 35.50 9.96 24.18
C LEU A 15 34.11 9.38 24.43
N ILE A 16 33.61 9.46 25.67
CA ILE A 16 32.25 9.00 25.99
C ILE A 16 31.20 9.87 25.29
N VAL A 17 31.36 11.19 25.30
CA VAL A 17 30.42 12.10 24.61
C VAL A 17 30.41 11.85 23.10
N VAL A 18 31.57 11.63 22.48
CA VAL A 18 31.67 11.29 21.05
C VAL A 18 31.00 9.95 20.75
N ALA A 19 31.22 8.93 21.58
CA ALA A 19 30.61 7.60 21.37
C ALA A 19 29.08 7.65 21.50
N ILE A 20 28.55 8.38 22.50
CA ILE A 20 27.11 8.57 22.70
C ILE A 20 26.51 9.35 21.52
N SER A 21 27.16 10.42 21.09
CA SER A 21 26.72 11.24 19.95
C SER A 21 26.70 10.44 18.66
N ALA A 22 27.76 9.67 18.36
CA ALA A 22 27.82 8.81 17.19
C ALA A 22 26.74 7.72 17.22
N THR A 23 26.50 7.10 18.39
CA THR A 23 25.44 6.10 18.58
C THR A 23 24.05 6.70 18.37
N TRP A 24 23.83 7.91 18.90
CA TRP A 24 22.57 8.65 18.74
C TRP A 24 22.33 9.02 17.27
N ILE A 25 23.34 9.55 16.58
CA ILE A 25 23.27 9.90 15.15
C ILE A 25 23.02 8.63 14.33
N TYR A 26 23.73 7.54 14.60
CA TYR A 26 23.53 6.27 13.92
C TYR A 26 22.09 5.74 14.08
N TRP A 27 21.54 5.79 15.30
CA TRP A 27 20.16 5.36 15.53
C TRP A 27 19.12 6.31 14.94
N ARG A 28 19.36 7.63 14.98
CA ARG A 28 18.41 8.64 14.51
C ARG A 28 18.41 8.78 12.99
N GLU A 29 19.57 8.79 12.35
CA GLU A 29 19.68 9.05 10.90
C GLU A 29 19.66 7.77 10.07
N PHE A 30 20.25 6.67 10.55
CA PHE A 30 20.41 5.46 9.74
C PHE A 30 19.42 4.33 10.09
N LYS A 31 18.80 4.35 11.27
CA LYS A 31 17.80 3.32 11.68
C LYS A 31 16.35 3.79 11.70
N MET A 32 16.07 5.10 11.61
CA MET A 32 14.69 5.54 11.49
C MET A 32 14.12 5.13 10.12
N PRO A 33 12.95 4.47 10.06
CA PRO A 33 12.34 4.12 8.80
C PRO A 33 12.13 5.37 7.93
N GLN A 34 12.54 5.31 6.67
CA GLN A 34 12.39 6.41 5.71
C GLN A 34 10.92 6.70 5.35
N HIS A 35 10.01 5.82 5.77
CA HIS A 35 8.57 5.88 5.52
C HIS A 35 7.77 5.53 6.79
N ASP A 36 6.48 5.87 6.80
CA ASP A 36 5.57 5.54 7.91
C ASP A 36 5.19 4.05 7.88
N VAL A 37 6.05 3.20 8.45
CA VAL A 37 5.87 1.74 8.48
C VAL A 37 4.51 1.35 9.05
N ALA A 38 4.07 2.00 10.14
CA ALA A 38 2.81 1.68 10.80
C ALA A 38 1.60 1.96 9.89
N LEU A 39 1.62 3.08 9.17
CA LEU A 39 0.59 3.41 8.19
C LEU A 39 0.55 2.37 7.07
N HIS A 40 1.68 2.09 6.43
CA HIS A 40 1.75 1.17 5.29
C HIS A 40 1.44 -0.28 5.67
N GLN A 41 1.83 -0.70 6.88
CA GLN A 41 1.41 -1.98 7.43
C GLN A 41 -0.12 -2.03 7.55
N ARG A 42 -0.75 -0.98 8.09
CA ARG A 42 -2.20 -0.94 8.21
C ARG A 42 -2.91 -0.94 6.86
N VAL A 43 -2.36 -0.27 5.85
CA VAL A 43 -2.89 -0.33 4.47
C VAL A 43 -2.88 -1.77 3.95
N GLY A 44 -1.76 -2.50 4.11
CA GLY A 44 -1.66 -3.90 3.71
C GLY A 44 -2.65 -4.81 4.44
N GLU A 45 -2.83 -4.61 5.75
CA GLU A 45 -3.83 -5.33 6.55
C GLU A 45 -5.27 -5.06 6.08
N ILE A 46 -5.64 -3.79 5.86
CA ILE A 46 -6.97 -3.42 5.34
C ILE A 46 -7.19 -4.06 3.96
N MET A 47 -6.20 -4.00 3.07
CA MET A 47 -6.28 -4.66 1.76
C MET A 47 -6.56 -6.16 1.90
N ALA A 48 -5.94 -6.84 2.86
CA ALA A 48 -6.21 -8.26 3.13
C ALA A 48 -7.60 -8.50 3.71
N GLU A 49 -8.05 -7.66 4.66
CA GLU A 49 -9.40 -7.73 5.24
C GLU A 49 -10.48 -7.55 4.17
N GLN A 50 -10.34 -6.56 3.29
CA GLN A 50 -11.28 -6.33 2.19
C GLN A 50 -11.24 -7.46 1.16
N THR A 51 -10.04 -7.98 0.87
CA THR A 51 -9.88 -9.15 -0.01
C THR A 51 -10.59 -10.37 0.55
N ALA A 52 -10.38 -10.70 1.83
CA ALA A 52 -11.02 -11.83 2.48
C ALA A 52 -12.55 -11.68 2.50
N ARG A 53 -13.04 -10.46 2.77
CA ARG A 53 -14.47 -10.14 2.76
C ARG A 53 -15.11 -10.43 1.41
N VAL A 54 -14.47 -10.03 0.30
CA VAL A 54 -15.04 -10.26 -1.03
C VAL A 54 -14.82 -11.71 -1.49
N ALA A 55 -13.64 -12.28 -1.26
CA ALA A 55 -13.29 -13.63 -1.71
C ALA A 55 -14.07 -14.74 -0.97
N GLY A 56 -14.48 -14.49 0.27
CA GLY A 56 -14.99 -15.53 1.18
C GLY A 56 -13.85 -16.25 1.92
N PRO A 57 -14.13 -17.34 2.65
CA PRO A 57 -13.18 -17.94 3.60
C PRO A 57 -12.02 -18.72 2.96
N LYS A 58 -12.11 -19.08 1.68
CA LYS A 58 -11.11 -19.85 0.96
C LYS A 58 -11.13 -19.58 -0.55
N GLY A 59 -10.02 -19.86 -1.22
CA GLY A 59 -9.92 -19.81 -2.68
C GLY A 59 -8.61 -19.22 -3.20
N LYS A 60 -8.50 -19.07 -4.51
CA LYS A 60 -7.32 -18.48 -5.16
C LYS A 60 -7.39 -16.97 -5.15
N ILE A 61 -6.35 -16.31 -4.64
CA ILE A 61 -6.19 -14.86 -4.65
C ILE A 61 -5.09 -14.52 -5.64
N VAL A 62 -5.42 -13.66 -6.59
CA VAL A 62 -4.45 -13.17 -7.59
C VAL A 62 -3.99 -11.79 -7.18
N LEU A 63 -2.71 -11.64 -6.86
CA LEU A 63 -2.10 -10.38 -6.45
C LEU A 63 -1.34 -9.77 -7.63
N ILE A 64 -1.65 -8.52 -7.97
CA ILE A 64 -0.95 -7.72 -8.97
C ILE A 64 -0.13 -6.65 -8.24
N ALA A 65 1.19 -6.72 -8.41
CA ALA A 65 2.15 -5.78 -7.82
C ALA A 65 3.24 -5.42 -8.85
N ILE A 66 4.11 -4.48 -8.49
CA ILE A 66 5.33 -4.13 -9.23
C ILE A 66 6.56 -4.55 -8.42
N PRO A 67 7.75 -4.67 -9.05
CA PRO A 67 8.98 -4.94 -8.32
C PRO A 67 9.17 -3.94 -7.18
N ILE A 68 9.55 -4.43 -6.02
CA ILE A 68 9.67 -3.65 -4.78
C ILE A 68 10.88 -2.69 -4.82
N GLY A 69 11.77 -2.81 -5.81
CA GLY A 69 13.03 -2.07 -5.90
C GLY A 69 12.87 -0.57 -5.67
N GLY A 70 13.36 -0.09 -4.53
CA GLY A 70 13.30 1.33 -4.14
C GLY A 70 11.99 1.82 -3.51
N MET A 71 10.99 0.94 -3.29
CA MET A 71 9.67 1.29 -2.73
C MET A 71 9.44 0.60 -1.36
N PRO A 72 10.06 1.10 -0.28
CA PRO A 72 9.96 0.49 1.04
C PRO A 72 8.53 0.47 1.60
N GLU A 73 7.67 1.42 1.20
CA GLU A 73 6.26 1.45 1.52
C GLU A 73 5.48 0.27 0.92
N LEU A 74 5.74 -0.05 -0.36
CA LEU A 74 5.11 -1.17 -1.04
C LEU A 74 5.56 -2.49 -0.42
N LYS A 75 6.85 -2.59 -0.06
CA LYS A 75 7.38 -3.74 0.67
C LYS A 75 6.57 -4.00 1.94
N THR A 76 6.43 -2.98 2.77
CA THR A 76 5.69 -3.06 4.04
C THR A 76 4.23 -3.45 3.83
N GLN A 77 3.56 -2.85 2.83
CA GLN A 77 2.17 -3.18 2.49
C GLN A 77 2.01 -4.65 2.06
N LEU A 78 2.87 -5.15 1.16
CA LEU A 78 2.79 -6.51 0.65
C LEU A 78 3.10 -7.56 1.73
N GLU A 79 4.09 -7.30 2.60
CA GLU A 79 4.40 -8.17 3.74
C GLU A 79 3.22 -8.25 4.71
N ALA A 80 2.63 -7.09 5.06
CA ALA A 80 1.47 -7.01 5.92
C ALA A 80 0.24 -7.70 5.32
N PHE A 81 -0.01 -7.48 4.02
CA PHE A 81 -1.08 -8.13 3.27
C PHE A 81 -0.96 -9.66 3.32
N ARG A 82 0.21 -10.21 2.97
CA ARG A 82 0.46 -11.66 2.99
C ARG A 82 0.27 -12.23 4.40
N SER A 83 0.78 -11.54 5.42
CA SER A 83 0.67 -11.97 6.82
C SER A 83 -0.78 -11.98 7.32
N ALA A 84 -1.53 -10.92 7.02
CA ALA A 84 -2.94 -10.80 7.40
C ALA A 84 -3.81 -11.82 6.65
N LEU A 85 -3.59 -11.99 5.34
CA LEU A 85 -4.38 -12.91 4.52
C LEU A 85 -4.27 -14.37 5.00
N LYS A 86 -3.08 -14.80 5.44
CA LYS A 86 -2.86 -16.12 6.05
C LYS A 86 -3.67 -16.36 7.33
N LYS A 87 -3.99 -15.30 8.08
CA LYS A 87 -4.78 -15.38 9.32
C LYS A 87 -6.29 -15.33 9.06
N LEU A 88 -6.70 -14.72 7.94
CA LEU A 88 -8.11 -14.47 7.62
C LEU A 88 -8.81 -15.64 6.94
N GLY A 89 -8.06 -16.58 6.35
CA GLY A 89 -8.64 -17.73 5.67
C GLY A 89 -7.62 -18.64 5.01
N SER A 90 -8.11 -19.60 4.23
CA SER A 90 -7.28 -20.58 3.53
C SER A 90 -7.18 -20.23 2.04
N TYR A 91 -6.17 -19.44 1.70
CA TYR A 91 -6.01 -18.90 0.36
C TYR A 91 -4.76 -19.44 -0.35
N GLU A 92 -4.90 -19.74 -1.64
CA GLU A 92 -3.78 -19.92 -2.55
C GLU A 92 -3.43 -18.55 -3.14
N LEU A 93 -2.27 -18.00 -2.77
CA LEU A 93 -1.84 -16.71 -3.27
C LEU A 93 -0.98 -16.87 -4.53
N ARG A 94 -1.45 -16.33 -5.66
CA ARG A 94 -0.72 -16.25 -6.92
C ARG A 94 -0.30 -14.82 -7.19
N GLU A 95 1.00 -14.57 -7.20
CA GLU A 95 1.55 -13.23 -7.40
C GLU A 95 1.95 -12.99 -8.86
N TYR A 96 1.57 -11.83 -9.38
CA TYR A 96 1.95 -11.32 -10.68
C TYR A 96 2.72 -10.03 -10.47
N GLU A 97 4.04 -10.13 -10.62
CA GLU A 97 4.90 -8.97 -10.68
C GLU A 97 4.88 -8.39 -12.09
N MET A 98 4.48 -7.12 -12.19
CA MET A 98 4.42 -6.38 -13.44
C MET A 98 5.74 -5.70 -13.74
N ASP A 99 6.39 -6.09 -14.84
CA ASP A 99 7.51 -5.32 -15.39
C ASP A 99 7.05 -3.89 -15.72
N THR A 100 7.67 -2.94 -15.02
CA THR A 100 7.42 -1.50 -15.13
C THR A 100 8.30 -0.84 -16.19
N LYS A 101 9.39 -1.50 -16.62
CA LYS A 101 10.44 -0.92 -17.47
C LYS A 101 10.88 0.47 -17.01
N ASP A 102 10.93 0.67 -15.69
CA ASP A 102 11.26 1.93 -15.03
C ASP A 102 10.41 3.14 -15.49
N GLN A 103 9.15 2.91 -15.90
CA GLN A 103 8.26 4.00 -16.31
C GLN A 103 7.56 4.65 -15.09
N ASP A 104 7.65 5.97 -14.99
CA ASP A 104 7.11 6.79 -13.89
C ASP A 104 5.60 6.65 -13.65
N LYS A 105 4.85 6.15 -14.63
CA LYS A 105 3.40 5.93 -14.49
C LYS A 105 3.03 4.78 -13.55
N TYR A 106 3.99 3.93 -13.19
CA TYR A 106 3.79 2.82 -12.27
C TYR A 106 4.24 3.22 -10.86
N GLY A 107 3.41 2.93 -9.87
CA GLY A 107 3.70 3.19 -8.47
C GLY A 107 2.62 2.62 -7.57
N VAL A 108 2.76 2.83 -6.27
CA VAL A 108 1.76 2.40 -5.30
C VAL A 108 0.41 3.06 -5.60
N GLY A 109 -0.60 2.23 -5.84
CA GLY A 109 -1.93 2.68 -6.21
C GLY A 109 -2.07 3.30 -7.60
N SER A 110 -1.09 3.15 -8.51
CA SER A 110 -1.16 3.70 -9.88
C SER A 110 -0.43 2.87 -10.93
N GLY A 111 -1.01 2.77 -12.13
CA GLY A 111 -0.35 2.20 -13.31
C GLY A 111 -0.98 0.93 -13.91
N LEU A 112 -2.03 0.37 -13.30
CA LEU A 112 -2.74 -0.77 -13.89
C LEU A 112 -3.53 -0.35 -15.14
N SER A 113 -3.13 -0.85 -16.32
CA SER A 113 -3.86 -0.62 -17.56
C SER A 113 -5.01 -1.61 -17.73
N GLY A 114 -6.07 -1.21 -18.46
CA GLY A 114 -7.20 -2.07 -18.77
C GLY A 114 -6.79 -3.38 -19.47
N ARG A 115 -5.91 -3.30 -20.48
CA ARG A 115 -5.34 -4.49 -21.15
C ARG A 115 -4.63 -5.47 -20.20
N ARG A 116 -3.85 -4.97 -19.24
CA ARG A 116 -3.17 -5.82 -18.25
C ARG A 116 -4.19 -6.44 -17.30
N TYR A 117 -5.17 -5.67 -16.85
CA TYR A 117 -6.29 -6.15 -16.05
C TYR A 117 -7.05 -7.29 -16.75
N VAL A 118 -7.56 -7.05 -17.97
CA VAL A 118 -8.30 -8.05 -18.77
C VAL A 118 -7.51 -9.34 -18.94
N ARG A 119 -6.22 -9.22 -19.30
CA ARG A 119 -5.34 -10.39 -19.46
C ARG A 119 -5.18 -11.17 -18.16
N THR A 120 -4.97 -10.51 -17.04
CA THR A 120 -4.79 -11.17 -15.75
C THR A 120 -6.07 -11.85 -15.29
N VAL A 121 -7.21 -11.19 -15.45
CA VAL A 121 -8.53 -11.73 -15.09
C VAL A 121 -8.88 -12.94 -15.95
N ASN A 122 -8.75 -12.83 -17.29
CA ASN A 122 -9.08 -13.93 -18.20
C ASN A 122 -8.14 -15.14 -18.02
N LYS A 123 -6.93 -14.94 -17.51
CA LYS A 123 -6.00 -16.04 -17.16
C LYS A 123 -6.33 -16.72 -15.83
N ASN A 124 -7.18 -16.14 -15.00
CA ASN A 124 -7.50 -16.62 -13.65
C ASN A 124 -9.01 -16.54 -13.37
N LEU A 125 -9.82 -17.14 -14.23
CA LEU A 125 -11.30 -17.14 -14.10
C LEU A 125 -11.80 -17.83 -12.83
N ASP A 126 -10.97 -18.72 -12.28
CA ASP A 126 -11.15 -19.47 -11.05
C ASP A 126 -10.72 -18.69 -9.78
N ALA A 127 -10.16 -17.49 -9.94
CA ALA A 127 -9.79 -16.65 -8.80
C ALA A 127 -11.04 -16.26 -7.99
N ALA A 128 -10.94 -16.42 -6.68
CA ALA A 128 -11.95 -15.94 -5.73
C ALA A 128 -11.93 -14.40 -5.64
N ALA A 129 -10.75 -13.80 -5.76
CA ALA A 129 -10.58 -12.36 -5.93
C ALA A 129 -9.25 -12.02 -6.63
N VAL A 130 -9.23 -10.86 -7.26
CA VAL A 130 -8.03 -10.24 -7.83
C VAL A 130 -7.75 -8.94 -7.05
N VAL A 131 -6.50 -8.74 -6.64
CA VAL A 131 -6.06 -7.63 -5.80
C VAL A 131 -4.96 -6.87 -6.51
N SER A 132 -5.02 -5.53 -6.54
CA SER A 132 -3.96 -4.71 -7.11
C SER A 132 -3.42 -3.68 -6.13
N PHE A 133 -2.10 -3.66 -5.98
CA PHE A 133 -1.36 -2.57 -5.32
C PHE A 133 -0.84 -1.54 -6.33
N VAL A 134 -1.21 -1.67 -7.60
CA VAL A 134 -0.75 -0.84 -8.73
C VAL A 134 -1.91 -0.02 -9.30
N GLY A 135 -2.92 0.29 -8.49
CA GLY A 135 -4.04 1.14 -8.89
C GLY A 135 -5.27 0.38 -9.35
N ALA A 136 -6.38 1.11 -9.36
CA ALA A 136 -7.59 0.71 -10.07
C ALA A 136 -7.36 0.80 -11.59
N PRO A 137 -7.90 -0.14 -12.39
CA PRO A 137 -7.59 -0.21 -13.81
C PRO A 137 -8.21 0.95 -14.59
N SER A 138 -7.45 1.53 -15.51
CA SER A 138 -7.99 2.45 -16.51
C SER A 138 -8.63 1.64 -17.65
N MET A 139 -9.95 1.46 -17.60
CA MET A 139 -10.73 0.63 -18.54
C MET A 139 -11.42 1.47 -19.62
N LYS A 140 -11.23 1.06 -20.88
CA LYS A 140 -12.08 1.47 -22.00
C LYS A 140 -13.23 0.48 -22.20
N ASP A 141 -14.22 0.84 -23.02
CA ASP A 141 -15.39 -0.01 -23.20
C ASP A 141 -15.04 -1.27 -24.01
N GLU A 142 -14.04 -1.17 -24.89
CA GLU A 142 -13.49 -2.33 -25.61
C GLU A 142 -12.79 -3.31 -24.65
N ASP A 143 -12.07 -2.81 -23.64
CA ASP A 143 -11.44 -3.66 -22.63
C ASP A 143 -12.49 -4.44 -21.83
N ILE A 144 -13.63 -3.80 -21.53
CA ILE A 144 -14.71 -4.43 -20.77
C ILE A 144 -15.38 -5.54 -21.58
N ALA A 145 -15.59 -5.32 -22.88
CA ALA A 145 -16.15 -6.32 -23.79
C ALA A 145 -15.29 -7.58 -23.91
N GLU A 146 -13.98 -7.48 -23.64
CA GLU A 146 -13.06 -8.63 -23.66
C GLU A 146 -13.03 -9.43 -22.34
N LEU A 147 -13.70 -8.97 -21.28
CA LEU A 147 -13.76 -9.72 -20.03
C LEU A 147 -14.66 -10.95 -20.19
N GLN A 148 -14.11 -12.12 -19.94
CA GLN A 148 -14.88 -13.37 -19.94
C GLN A 148 -15.74 -13.50 -18.68
N LYS A 149 -15.30 -12.89 -17.57
CA LYS A 149 -16.00 -12.85 -16.29
C LYS A 149 -15.56 -11.62 -15.52
N VAL A 150 -16.51 -10.95 -14.85
CA VAL A 150 -16.19 -9.85 -13.94
C VAL A 150 -15.68 -10.46 -12.61
N PRO A 151 -14.42 -10.17 -12.20
CA PRO A 151 -13.86 -10.70 -10.98
C PRO A 151 -14.32 -9.89 -9.78
N LYS A 152 -14.24 -10.48 -8.58
CA LYS A 152 -14.22 -9.69 -7.36
C LYS A 152 -12.87 -8.99 -7.29
N PHE A 153 -12.86 -7.67 -7.38
CA PHE A 153 -11.63 -6.90 -7.53
C PHE A 153 -11.45 -5.92 -6.39
N VAL A 154 -10.25 -5.91 -5.80
CA VAL A 154 -9.84 -4.98 -4.74
C VAL A 154 -8.62 -4.21 -5.21
N ALA A 155 -8.63 -2.88 -5.12
CA ALA A 155 -7.48 -2.07 -5.52
C ALA A 155 -7.07 -1.08 -4.44
N GLU A 156 -5.76 -0.91 -4.26
CA GLU A 156 -5.22 0.33 -3.74
C GLU A 156 -5.30 1.36 -4.87
N ALA A 157 -5.81 2.55 -4.59
CA ALA A 157 -5.99 3.61 -5.58
C ALA A 157 -5.36 4.91 -5.09
N ARG A 158 -4.45 5.47 -5.88
CA ARG A 158 -3.86 6.76 -5.55
C ARG A 158 -4.90 7.86 -5.59
N ALA A 159 -5.81 7.85 -6.58
CA ALA A 159 -6.85 8.86 -6.76
C ALA A 159 -8.24 8.23 -6.87
N VAL A 160 -9.28 9.03 -6.62
CA VAL A 160 -10.68 8.58 -6.60
C VAL A 160 -11.42 8.80 -7.92
N ASP A 161 -10.87 9.58 -8.84
CA ASP A 161 -11.58 10.13 -10.02
C ASP A 161 -12.20 9.06 -10.93
N ASN A 162 -11.51 7.94 -11.12
CA ASN A 162 -11.98 6.84 -11.97
C ASN A 162 -12.85 5.81 -11.20
N LEU A 163 -12.90 5.87 -9.86
CA LEU A 163 -13.63 4.89 -9.06
C LEU A 163 -15.15 4.88 -9.33
N PRO A 164 -15.85 6.03 -9.43
CA PRO A 164 -17.28 6.04 -9.75
C PRO A 164 -17.64 5.27 -11.02
N LYS A 165 -16.83 5.42 -12.09
CA LYS A 165 -17.03 4.70 -13.35
C LYS A 165 -16.86 3.19 -13.16
N LEU A 166 -15.83 2.77 -12.43
CA LEU A 166 -15.54 1.35 -12.18
C LEU A 166 -16.62 0.69 -11.32
N PHE A 167 -17.07 1.36 -10.25
CA PHE A 167 -18.16 0.86 -9.39
C PHE A 167 -19.49 0.77 -10.13
N LYS A 168 -19.83 1.78 -10.95
CA LYS A 168 -21.06 1.78 -11.76
C LYS A 168 -21.11 0.60 -12.74
N LYS A 169 -19.95 0.16 -13.24
CA LYS A 169 -19.82 -0.98 -14.15
C LYS A 169 -19.51 -2.29 -13.43
N GLU A 170 -19.55 -2.30 -12.09
CA GLU A 170 -19.25 -3.45 -11.23
C GLU A 170 -17.85 -4.06 -11.44
N LEU A 171 -16.91 -3.29 -12.00
CA LEU A 171 -15.55 -3.75 -12.32
C LEU A 171 -14.62 -3.76 -11.10
N ILE A 172 -15.07 -3.19 -9.98
CA ILE A 172 -14.35 -3.16 -8.71
C ILE A 172 -15.34 -3.37 -7.57
N SER A 173 -14.94 -4.17 -6.59
CA SER A 173 -15.74 -4.47 -5.40
C SER A 173 -15.42 -3.51 -4.26
N VAL A 174 -14.13 -3.20 -4.07
CA VAL A 174 -13.64 -2.29 -3.02
C VAL A 174 -12.38 -1.57 -3.52
N ALA A 175 -12.20 -0.31 -3.15
CA ALA A 175 -10.94 0.42 -3.33
C ALA A 175 -10.46 0.99 -2.00
N VAL A 176 -9.16 0.85 -1.70
CA VAL A 176 -8.48 1.57 -0.62
C VAL A 176 -7.81 2.78 -1.26
N ALA A 177 -8.47 3.94 -1.17
CA ALA A 177 -8.06 5.14 -1.89
C ALA A 177 -7.35 6.14 -0.98
N SER A 178 -6.30 6.79 -1.47
CA SER A 178 -5.67 7.90 -0.75
C SER A 178 -6.64 9.09 -0.63
N ARG A 179 -6.59 9.78 0.51
CA ARG A 179 -7.27 11.07 0.73
C ARG A 179 -6.30 12.18 0.33
N PHE A 180 -6.57 12.83 -0.79
CA PHE A 180 -5.90 14.08 -1.13
C PHE A 180 -6.69 15.24 -0.55
N ASN A 181 -6.25 15.73 0.61
CA ASN A 181 -6.75 16.99 1.17
C ASN A 181 -5.74 18.08 0.82
N PHE A 182 -6.21 19.14 0.15
CA PHE A 182 -5.45 20.36 -0.08
C PHE A 182 -6.01 21.49 0.81
N PRO A 183 -5.14 22.28 1.47
CA PRO A 183 -3.68 22.14 1.52
C PRO A 183 -3.25 20.86 2.25
N ALA A 184 -2.04 20.36 1.93
CA ALA A 184 -1.52 19.13 2.49
C ALA A 184 -1.63 19.17 4.02
N PRO A 185 -2.30 18.19 4.67
CA PRO A 185 -2.52 18.24 6.10
C PRO A 185 -1.17 18.30 6.81
N GLY A 186 -1.09 19.19 7.81
CA GLY A 186 0.09 19.35 8.66
C GLY A 186 0.51 18.04 9.36
N PRO A 187 1.63 18.05 10.11
CA PRO A 187 2.17 16.86 10.74
C PRO A 187 1.09 16.08 11.51
N ILE A 188 0.97 14.79 11.18
CA ILE A 188 -0.14 13.97 11.67
C ILE A 188 0.07 13.67 13.15
N GLN A 189 -0.73 14.26 14.03
CA GLN A 189 -0.80 13.88 15.45
C GLN A 189 -1.66 12.61 15.67
N ALA A 190 -1.53 11.59 14.81
CA ALA A 190 -2.25 10.32 14.96
C ALA A 190 -1.40 9.33 15.74
N LYS A 191 -1.96 8.81 16.82
CA LYS A 191 -1.26 7.95 17.79
C LYS A 191 -1.28 6.49 17.35
N THR A 192 -2.32 6.06 16.63
CA THR A 192 -2.50 4.66 16.23
C THR A 192 -2.35 4.46 14.71
N PRO A 193 -1.98 3.25 14.25
CA PRO A 193 -1.96 2.91 12.82
C PRO A 193 -3.32 3.13 12.15
N GLN A 194 -4.42 2.83 12.85
CA GLN A 194 -5.79 3.03 12.36
C GLN A 194 -6.12 4.52 12.15
N GLU A 195 -5.80 5.39 13.12
CA GLU A 195 -6.01 6.84 12.97
C GLU A 195 -5.19 7.43 11.82
N ARG A 196 -3.96 6.92 11.61
CA ARG A 196 -3.12 7.33 10.47
C ARG A 196 -3.76 6.91 9.15
N PHE A 197 -4.26 5.68 9.09
CA PHE A 197 -4.98 5.18 7.93
C PHE A 197 -6.21 6.06 7.63
N GLU A 198 -7.08 6.30 8.60
CA GLU A 198 -8.31 7.07 8.37
C GLU A 198 -8.07 8.51 7.92
N LYS A 199 -6.95 9.11 8.34
CA LYS A 199 -6.53 10.44 7.89
C LYS A 199 -5.96 10.47 6.47
N ARG A 200 -5.31 9.39 6.02
CA ARG A 200 -4.57 9.35 4.74
C ARG A 200 -5.25 8.52 3.66
N TYR A 201 -6.15 7.63 4.05
CA TYR A 201 -6.82 6.67 3.19
C TYR A 201 -8.29 6.56 3.57
N GLN A 202 -9.06 5.99 2.64
CA GLN A 202 -10.45 5.67 2.83
C GLN A 202 -10.80 4.38 2.10
N ILE A 203 -11.75 3.64 2.66
CA ILE A 203 -12.33 2.47 2.00
C ILE A 203 -13.52 2.96 1.19
N VAL A 204 -13.44 2.79 -0.12
CA VAL A 204 -14.50 3.11 -1.07
C VAL A 204 -15.16 1.81 -1.50
N SER A 205 -16.49 1.80 -1.44
CA SER A 205 -17.35 0.71 -1.90
C SER A 205 -18.48 1.29 -2.75
N ALA A 206 -19.28 0.43 -3.37
CA ALA A 206 -20.46 0.87 -4.11
C ALA A 206 -21.43 1.73 -3.25
N ALA A 207 -21.50 1.49 -1.94
CA ALA A 207 -22.34 2.28 -1.04
C ALA A 207 -21.77 3.66 -0.72
N SER A 208 -20.45 3.82 -0.67
CA SER A 208 -19.79 5.09 -0.31
C SER A 208 -19.37 5.91 -1.52
N VAL A 209 -19.33 5.33 -2.72
CA VAL A 209 -18.82 6.01 -3.93
C VAL A 209 -19.58 7.30 -4.27
N ALA A 210 -20.87 7.37 -3.96
CA ALA A 210 -21.69 8.55 -4.20
C ALA A 210 -21.32 9.75 -3.30
N SER A 211 -20.63 9.50 -2.17
CA SER A 211 -20.17 10.53 -1.24
C SER A 211 -18.75 11.04 -1.53
N LEU A 212 -18.11 10.55 -2.59
CA LEU A 212 -16.78 11.01 -2.96
C LEU A 212 -16.82 12.47 -3.42
N PRO A 213 -15.79 13.27 -3.08
CA PRO A 213 -15.64 14.62 -3.63
C PRO A 213 -15.54 14.53 -5.16
N LYS A 214 -16.24 15.43 -5.85
CA LYS A 214 -16.13 15.53 -7.31
C LYS A 214 -14.74 16.07 -7.66
N PRO A 215 -14.08 15.54 -8.70
CA PRO A 215 -12.87 16.17 -9.22
C PRO A 215 -13.22 17.61 -9.66
N GLU A 216 -12.44 18.59 -9.21
CA GLU A 216 -12.50 19.97 -9.67
C GLU A 216 -12.07 20.10 -11.14
#